data_AF-A0A7Z9NSC3-F1
#
_entry.id   AF-A0A7Z9NSC3-F1
#
_cell.length_a   1.000
_cell.length_b   1.000
_cell.length_c   1.000
_cell.angle_alpha   90.00
_cell.angle_beta   90.00
_cell.angle_gamma   90.00
#
_symmetry.space_group_name_H-M   'P 1'
#
loop_
_entity.id
_entity.type
_entity.pdbx_description
1 polymer ?
#
loop_
_entity_poly.entity_id
_entity_poly.type
_entity_poly.pdbx_seq_one_letter_code
_entity_poly.pdbx_strand_id
1 'polypeptide(L)'
;MKILVLGGGVVGVATAYHLLKDGHQVSVIDRQAPAMGGASFGNAGLIAPGHAYAWASPNALKTLLQSIIHQDPTFKMSLRPDWQLMVWGMKFLRECNSAAVKRNGLAKHRLCAFSQQVLGQMVEETG
;
A
#
# COMPACT_ATOMS: atom_id res chain seq x y z
N MET A 1 27.05 -3.04 -2.02
CA MET A 1 26.53 -4.11 -2.90
C MET A 1 26.02 -3.51 -4.21
N LYS A 2 25.85 -4.32 -5.27
CA LYS A 2 25.11 -3.90 -6.48
C LYS A 2 23.65 -4.31 -6.34
N ILE A 3 22.72 -3.37 -6.45
CA ILE A 3 21.29 -3.60 -6.23
C ILE A 3 20.51 -3.11 -7.45
N LEU A 4 19.60 -3.95 -7.94
CA LEU A 4 18.69 -3.62 -9.02
C LEU A 4 17.30 -3.34 -8.44
N VAL A 5 16.77 -2.15 -8.69
CA VAL A 5 15.40 -1.75 -8.35
C VAL A 5 14.53 -1.82 -9.61
N LEU A 6 13.44 -2.59 -9.54
CA LEU A 6 12.48 -2.72 -10.63
C LEU A 6 11.30 -1.77 -10.37
N GLY A 7 11.16 -0.76 -11.23
CA GLY A 7 10.16 0.30 -11.12
C GLY A 7 10.78 1.64 -10.71
N GLY A 8 10.53 2.67 -11.52
CA GLY A 8 10.91 4.08 -11.34
C GLY A 8 9.75 4.96 -10.85
N GLY A 9 8.70 4.35 -10.28
CA GLY A 9 7.68 5.08 -9.52
C GLY A 9 8.22 5.58 -8.17
N VAL A 10 7.38 6.30 -7.42
CA VAL A 10 7.79 6.98 -6.16
C VAL A 10 8.46 6.03 -5.15
N VAL A 11 7.93 4.81 -4.98
CA VAL A 11 8.50 3.81 -4.07
C VAL A 11 9.87 3.35 -4.55
N GLY A 12 10.03 3.10 -5.85
CA GLY A 12 11.30 2.63 -6.42
C GLY A 12 12.39 3.68 -6.37
N VAL A 13 12.07 4.93 -6.72
CA VAL A 13 13.02 6.05 -6.64
C VAL A 13 13.41 6.34 -5.19
N ALA A 14 12.46 6.40 -4.26
CA ALA A 14 12.76 6.60 -2.84
C ALA A 14 13.63 5.46 -2.27
N THR A 15 13.34 4.21 -2.65
CA THR A 15 14.17 3.05 -2.28
C THR A 15 15.58 3.18 -2.83
N ALA A 16 15.72 3.51 -4.12
CA ALA A 16 17.02 3.69 -4.76
C ALA A 16 17.84 4.80 -4.10
N TYR A 17 17.19 5.93 -3.77
CA TYR A 17 17.81 7.05 -3.05
C TYR A 17 18.38 6.61 -1.69
N HIS A 18 17.59 5.91 -0.86
CA HIS A 18 18.09 5.45 0.45
C HIS A 18 19.20 4.42 0.32
N LEU A 19 19.09 3.47 -0.63
CA LEU A 19 20.15 2.50 -0.89
C LEU A 19 21.45 3.17 -1.38
N LEU A 20 21.35 4.24 -2.18
CA LEU A 20 22.52 5.04 -2.58
C LEU A 20 23.16 5.73 -1.37
N LYS A 21 22.36 6.29 -0.46
CA LYS A 21 22.86 6.89 0.81
C LYS A 21 23.55 5.87 1.70
N ASP A 22 23.10 4.62 1.69
CA ASP A 22 23.73 3.50 2.41
C ASP A 22 25.02 2.98 1.74
N GLY A 23 25.52 3.67 0.70
CA GLY A 23 26.77 3.35 0.03
C GLY A 23 26.67 2.17 -0.95
N HIS A 24 25.47 1.84 -1.42
CA HIS A 24 25.27 0.80 -2.43
C HIS A 24 25.34 1.37 -3.85
N GLN A 25 25.73 0.52 -4.81
CA GLN A 25 25.60 0.83 -6.23
C GLN A 25 24.21 0.39 -6.69
N VAL A 26 23.38 1.33 -7.12
CA VAL A 26 21.98 1.07 -7.48
C VAL A 26 21.75 1.30 -8.97
N SER A 27 21.01 0.40 -9.60
CA SER A 27 20.45 0.60 -10.93
C SER A 27 18.93 0.52 -10.85
N VAL A 28 18.24 1.43 -11.51
CA VAL A 28 16.77 1.44 -11.58
C VAL A 28 16.37 1.11 -13.01
N ILE A 29 15.49 0.13 -13.17
CA ILE A 29 14.89 -0.21 -14.47
C ILE A 29 13.38 0.02 -14.37
N ASP A 30 12.86 0.89 -15.22
CA ASP A 30 11.43 1.01 -15.48
C ASP A 30 11.14 0.72 -16.95
N ARG A 31 9.92 0.28 -17.24
CA ARG A 31 9.42 0.07 -18.59
C ARG A 31 9.14 1.39 -19.30
N GLN A 32 8.73 2.41 -18.56
CA GLN A 32 8.41 3.75 -19.04
C GLN A 32 9.60 4.71 -18.84
N ALA A 33 9.55 5.86 -19.51
CA ALA A 33 10.47 6.94 -19.24
C ALA A 33 10.34 7.44 -17.78
N PRO A 34 11.40 8.03 -17.18
CA PRO A 34 11.33 8.57 -15.83
C PRO A 34 10.13 9.52 -15.65
N ALA A 35 9.44 9.37 -14.52
CA ALA A 35 8.26 10.15 -14.20
C ALA A 35 7.17 10.12 -15.29
N MET A 36 6.97 8.99 -15.99
CA MET A 36 5.89 8.82 -16.97
C MET A 36 5.09 7.55 -16.71
N GLY A 37 3.75 7.66 -16.73
CA GLY A 37 2.83 6.54 -16.58
C GLY A 37 2.78 5.88 -15.18
N GLY A 38 2.03 4.78 -15.09
CA GLY A 38 1.82 4.06 -13.83
C GLY A 38 1.04 4.86 -12.77
N ALA A 39 0.97 4.33 -11.55
CA ALA A 39 0.22 4.94 -10.46
C ALA A 39 0.87 6.22 -9.90
N SER A 40 2.17 6.43 -10.15
CA SER A 40 2.91 7.58 -9.60
C SER A 40 2.87 8.83 -10.48
N PHE A 41 2.61 8.75 -11.78
CA PHE A 41 2.72 9.91 -12.69
C PHE A 41 1.76 11.06 -12.36
N GLY A 42 0.49 10.75 -12.09
CA GLY A 42 -0.56 11.74 -11.80
C GLY A 42 -0.99 11.78 -10.34
N ASN A 43 -0.15 11.29 -9.43
CA ASN A 43 -0.51 11.23 -8.02
C ASN A 43 -0.41 12.61 -7.34
N ALA A 44 -1.25 12.89 -6.35
CA ALA A 44 -1.31 14.20 -5.67
C ALA A 44 -0.16 14.47 -4.68
N GLY A 45 0.82 13.55 -4.56
CA GLY A 45 1.98 13.67 -3.68
C GLY A 45 1.67 13.55 -2.19
N LEU A 46 0.43 13.19 -1.81
CA LEU A 46 -0.02 13.24 -0.43
C LEU A 46 0.20 11.92 0.32
N ILE A 47 0.90 11.99 1.44
CA ILE A 47 0.84 10.97 2.50
C ILE A 47 -0.18 11.45 3.54
N ALA A 48 -1.23 10.65 3.80
CA ALA A 48 -2.38 11.05 4.62
C ALA A 48 -2.55 10.17 5.88
N PRO A 49 -1.75 10.38 6.95
CA PRO A 49 -1.86 9.57 8.18
C PRO A 49 -3.23 9.63 8.86
N GLY A 50 -3.95 10.76 8.72
CA GLY A 50 -5.32 10.92 9.24
C GLY A 50 -6.36 10.00 8.59
N HIS A 51 -6.04 9.39 7.45
CA HIS A 51 -6.90 8.44 6.74
C HIS A 51 -6.38 7.00 6.82
N ALA A 52 -5.41 6.71 7.70
CA ALA A 52 -4.76 5.40 7.82
C ALA A 52 -5.62 4.32 8.53
N TYR A 53 -6.93 4.34 8.34
CA TYR A 53 -7.85 3.39 8.96
C TYR A 53 -7.63 1.97 8.44
N ALA A 54 -7.74 0.97 9.32
CA ALA A 54 -7.75 -0.42 8.91
C ALA A 54 -9.01 -0.71 8.09
N TRP A 55 -8.83 -1.29 6.91
CA TRP A 55 -9.95 -1.61 6.03
C TRP A 55 -10.78 -2.79 6.55
N ALA A 56 -10.11 -3.81 7.09
CA ALA A 56 -10.74 -4.91 7.80
C ALA A 56 -11.41 -4.36 9.07
N SER A 57 -12.73 -4.23 9.03
CA SER A 57 -13.56 -3.70 10.11
C SER A 57 -14.82 -4.57 10.28
N PRO A 58 -15.52 -4.49 11.43
CA PRO A 58 -16.80 -5.18 11.59
C PRO A 58 -17.80 -4.85 10.46
N ASN A 59 -17.78 -3.60 9.97
CA ASN A 59 -18.62 -3.14 8.88
C ASN A 59 -18.22 -3.76 7.53
N ALA A 60 -16.93 -4.11 7.33
CA ALA A 60 -16.47 -4.72 6.08
C ALA A 60 -17.16 -6.06 5.82
N LEU A 61 -17.46 -6.85 6.86
CA LEU A 61 -18.23 -8.09 6.72
C LEU A 61 -19.68 -7.80 6.26
N LYS A 62 -20.31 -6.78 6.83
CA LYS A 62 -21.66 -6.34 6.43
C LYS A 62 -21.66 -5.91 4.96
N THR A 63 -20.68 -5.11 4.55
CA THR A 63 -20.53 -4.67 3.15
C THR A 63 -20.30 -5.86 2.23
N LEU A 64 -19.41 -6.80 2.60
CA LEU A 64 -19.16 -8.00 1.81
C LEU A 64 -20.44 -8.83 1.57
N LEU A 65 -21.21 -9.09 2.63
CA LEU A 65 -22.47 -9.83 2.52
C LEU A 65 -23.49 -9.07 1.66
N GLN A 66 -23.59 -7.75 1.83
CA GLN A 66 -24.46 -6.91 1.00
C GLN A 66 -24.08 -6.97 -0.48
N SER A 67 -22.79 -6.87 -0.81
CA SER A 67 -22.30 -6.93 -2.18
C SER A 67 -22.57 -8.29 -2.85
N ILE A 68 -22.48 -9.39 -2.10
CA ILE A 68 -22.82 -10.74 -2.60
C ILE A 68 -24.33 -10.85 -2.86
N ILE A 69 -25.17 -10.38 -1.93
CA ILE A 69 -26.63 -10.49 -2.03
C ILE A 69 -27.20 -9.57 -3.11
N HIS A 70 -26.72 -8.33 -3.20
CA HIS A 70 -27.30 -7.30 -4.06
C HIS A 70 -26.63 -7.24 -5.44
N GLN A 71 -25.72 -8.17 -5.76
CA GLN A 71 -24.91 -8.17 -6.99
C GLN A 71 -24.37 -6.78 -7.32
N ASP A 72 -23.77 -6.13 -6.31
CA ASP A 72 -23.22 -4.80 -6.48
C ASP A 72 -22.15 -4.85 -7.60
N PRO A 73 -22.32 -4.08 -8.71
CA PRO A 73 -21.40 -4.13 -9.84
C PRO A 73 -19.96 -3.75 -9.47
N THR A 74 -19.77 -3.12 -8.31
CA THR A 74 -18.48 -2.66 -7.80
C THR A 74 -17.62 -3.81 -7.21
N PHE A 75 -18.23 -4.94 -6.83
CA PHE A 75 -17.52 -6.06 -6.22
C PHE A 75 -17.79 -7.37 -6.96
N LYS A 76 -16.93 -7.70 -7.94
CA LYS A 76 -16.95 -9.00 -8.63
C LYS A 76 -16.17 -10.03 -7.84
N MET A 77 -16.87 -10.82 -7.02
CA MET A 77 -16.28 -12.02 -6.41
C MET A 77 -16.42 -13.21 -7.36
N SER A 78 -15.31 -13.66 -7.94
CA SER A 78 -15.30 -14.93 -8.66
C SER A 78 -15.34 -16.07 -7.65
N LEU A 79 -16.45 -16.82 -7.59
CA LEU A 79 -16.64 -17.96 -6.69
C LEU A 79 -15.83 -19.20 -7.11
N ARG A 80 -14.70 -19.01 -7.81
CA ARG A 80 -13.80 -20.12 -8.14
C ARG A 80 -13.20 -20.66 -6.84
N PRO A 81 -13.17 -21.99 -6.65
CA PRO A 81 -12.55 -22.59 -5.47
C PRO A 81 -11.04 -22.39 -5.54
N ASP A 82 -10.56 -21.31 -4.93
CA ASP A 82 -9.16 -21.02 -4.70
C ASP A 82 -8.86 -21.20 -3.21
N TRP A 83 -8.10 -22.25 -2.89
CA TRP A 83 -7.71 -22.56 -1.52
C TRP A 83 -6.94 -21.42 -0.85
N GLN A 84 -6.07 -20.72 -1.60
CA GLN A 84 -5.30 -19.60 -1.05
C GLN A 84 -6.22 -18.43 -0.72
N LEU A 85 -7.18 -18.16 -1.59
CA LEU A 85 -8.19 -17.13 -1.36
C LEU A 85 -9.05 -17.45 -0.12
N MET A 86 -9.43 -18.72 0.08
CA MET A 86 -10.17 -19.13 1.28
C MET A 86 -9.34 -18.97 2.57
N VAL A 87 -8.08 -19.41 2.56
CA VAL A 87 -7.17 -19.26 3.71
C VAL A 87 -6.95 -17.77 4.03
N TRP A 88 -6.73 -16.95 3.02
CA TRP A 88 -6.60 -15.50 3.20
C TRP A 88 -7.91 -14.87 3.68
N GLY A 89 -9.05 -15.28 3.12
CA GLY A 89 -10.37 -14.81 3.54
C GLY A 89 -10.65 -15.10 5.00
N MET A 90 -10.31 -16.29 5.49
CA MET A 90 -10.41 -16.62 6.92
C MET A 90 -9.51 -15.76 7.80
N LYS A 91 -8.29 -15.44 7.34
CA LYS A 91 -7.40 -14.50 8.05
C LYS A 91 -7.99 -13.08 8.06
N PHE A 92 -8.55 -12.63 6.94
CA PHE A 92 -9.21 -11.33 6.83
C PHE A 92 -10.41 -11.23 7.79
N LEU A 93 -11.28 -12.24 7.81
CA LEU A 93 -12.43 -12.29 8.70
C LEU A 93 -12.04 -12.27 10.18
N ARG A 94 -10.95 -12.93 10.56
CA ARG A 94 -10.40 -12.86 11.94
C ARG A 94 -10.00 -11.45 12.34
N GLU A 95 -9.59 -10.60 11.40
CA GLU A 95 -9.23 -9.20 11.64
C GLU A 95 -10.42 -8.23 11.54
N CYS A 96 -11.63 -8.70 11.16
CA CYS A 96 -12.85 -7.88 11.09
C CYS A 96 -13.51 -7.68 12.46
N ASN A 97 -12.77 -7.19 13.44
CA ASN A 97 -13.27 -6.89 14.79
C ASN A 97 -12.72 -5.56 15.33
N SER A 98 -13.39 -4.96 16.31
CA SER A 98 -13.04 -3.62 16.82
C SER A 98 -11.64 -3.54 17.44
N ALA A 99 -11.18 -4.60 18.10
CA ALA A 99 -9.84 -4.64 18.69
C ALA A 99 -8.75 -4.67 17.61
N ALA A 100 -8.95 -5.48 16.56
CA ALA A 100 -8.07 -5.55 15.41
C ALA A 100 -8.05 -4.24 14.61
N VAL A 101 -9.20 -3.60 14.38
CA VAL A 101 -9.28 -2.27 13.74
C VAL A 101 -8.41 -1.25 14.47
N LYS A 102 -8.52 -1.19 15.80
CA LYS A 102 -7.72 -0.27 16.62
C LYS A 102 -6.23 -0.60 16.53
N ARG A 103 -5.86 -1.87 16.71
CA ARG A 103 -4.46 -2.33 16.63
C ARG A 103 -3.83 -2.04 15.28
N ASN A 104 -4.49 -2.46 14.19
CA ASN A 104 -3.98 -2.34 12.83
C ASN A 104 -4.02 -0.89 12.35
N GLY A 105 -5.05 -0.12 12.74
CA GLY A 105 -5.14 1.30 12.46
C GLY A 105 -4.00 2.09 13.10
N LEU A 106 -3.67 1.82 14.36
CA LEU A 106 -2.52 2.44 15.02
C LEU A 106 -1.19 2.06 14.37
N ALA A 107 -1.01 0.79 14.00
CA ALA A 107 0.19 0.34 13.29
C ALA A 107 0.34 1.04 11.93
N LYS A 108 -0.74 1.09 11.13
CA LYS A 108 -0.77 1.80 9.85
C LYS A 108 -0.51 3.29 10.02
N HIS A 109 -1.12 3.92 11.02
CA HIS A 109 -0.94 5.34 11.31
C HIS A 109 0.53 5.65 11.64
N ARG A 110 1.17 4.86 12.50
CA ARG A 110 2.60 5.02 12.82
C ARG A 110 3.49 4.90 11.59
N LEU A 111 3.25 3.90 10.75
CA LEU A 111 4.01 3.71 9.51
C LEU A 111 3.80 4.88 8.53
N CYS A 112 2.57 5.37 8.42
CA CYS A 112 2.23 6.48 7.55
C CYS A 112 2.85 7.80 8.03
N ALA A 113 2.81 8.07 9.34
CA ALA A 113 3.46 9.23 9.95
C ALA A 113 4.98 9.18 9.78
N PHE A 114 5.59 8.01 9.99
CA PHE A 114 7.02 7.82 9.74
C PHE A 114 7.37 8.05 8.26
N SER A 115 6.59 7.48 7.34
CA SER A 115 6.80 7.68 5.90
C SER A 115 6.67 9.15 5.50
N GLN A 116 5.72 9.89 6.09
CA GLN A 116 5.58 11.32 5.86
C GLN A 116 6.81 12.10 6.31
N GLN A 117 7.37 11.77 7.48
CA GLN A 117 8.59 12.40 7.99
C GLN A 117 9.79 12.10 7.09
N VAL A 118 10.01 10.84 6.73
CA VAL A 118 11.14 10.43 5.88
C VAL A 118 11.04 11.05 4.49
N LEU A 119 9.84 11.09 3.91
CA LEU A 119 9.62 11.76 2.62
C LEU A 119 9.92 13.25 2.71
N GLY A 120 9.51 13.92 3.79
CA GLY A 120 9.82 15.33 4.03
C GLY A 120 11.32 15.59 4.08
N GLN A 121 12.07 14.77 4.82
CA GLN A 121 13.53 14.85 4.88
C GLN A 121 14.19 14.64 3.51
N MET A 122 13.72 13.66 2.75
CA MET A 122 14.22 13.42 1.39
C MET A 122 14.02 14.63 0.50
N VAL A 123 12.83 15.24 0.52
CA VAL A 123 12.52 16.46 -0.26
C VAL A 123 13.40 17.64 0.17
N GLU A 124 13.62 17.83 1.47
CA GLU A 124 14.53 18.88 1.98
C GLU A 124 15.97 18.69 1.47
N GLU A 125 16.43 17.45 1.35
CA GLU A 125 17.77 17.13 0.86
C GLU A 125 17.92 17.21 -0.67
N THR A 126 16.86 16.92 -1.43
CA THR A 126 16.92 16.85 -2.90
C THR A 126 16.43 18.10 -3.63
N GLY A 127 15.71 18.99 -2.93
CA GLY A 127 14.90 20.05 -3.55
C GLY A 127 13.61 19.52 -4.15
#